data_AF-A0A0G1JUZ5-F1
#
_entry.id   AF-A0A0G1JUZ5-F1
#
_cell.length_a   1.000
_cell.length_b   1.000
_cell.length_c   1.000
_cell.angle_alpha   90.00
_cell.angle_beta   90.00
_cell.angle_gamma   90.00
#
_symmetry.space_group_name_H-M   'P 1'
#
loop_
_entity.id
_entity.type
_entity.pdbx_description
1 polymer ?
#
loop_
_entity_poly.entity_id
_entity_poly.type
_entity_poly.pdbx_seq_one_letter_code
_entity_poly.pdbx_strand_id
1 'polypeptide(L)'
;MSFESYKGENLKLSSEMQVELARRFYGLPKKAKGKELDDIVLRWIEVNDHSNSSEFRKLVEKRPELIELYKTNPDAALAQIEEQIYEKETA
;
A
#
# COMPACT_ATOMS: atom_id res chain seq x y z
N MET A 1 18.72 -17.50 12.25
CA MET A 1 17.74 -16.56 12.83
C MET A 1 16.38 -16.93 12.25
N SER A 2 15.47 -17.37 13.11
CA SER A 2 14.17 -17.93 12.72
C SER A 2 13.25 -16.82 12.21
N PHE A 3 12.73 -17.00 10.99
CA PHE A 3 11.65 -16.19 10.44
C PHE A 3 10.35 -16.56 11.16
N GLU A 4 10.08 -15.94 12.31
CA GLU A 4 8.82 -16.12 13.01
C GLU A 4 7.66 -15.47 12.24
N SER A 5 6.51 -16.12 12.37
CA SER A 5 5.29 -16.01 11.58
C SER A 5 4.58 -14.66 11.66
N TYR A 6 5.11 -13.62 11.01
CA TYR A 6 4.43 -12.33 10.84
C TYR A 6 3.40 -12.31 9.69
N LYS A 7 3.21 -13.42 8.97
CA LYS A 7 2.52 -13.42 7.67
C LYS A 7 1.02 -13.09 7.73
N GLY A 8 0.27 -13.53 8.74
CA GLY A 8 -1.20 -13.47 8.69
C GLY A 8 -1.78 -12.06 8.84
N GLU A 9 -1.36 -11.34 9.87
CA GLU A 9 -1.87 -10.01 10.20
C GLU A 9 -1.25 -8.92 9.31
N ASN A 10 0.04 -9.05 9.00
CA ASN A 10 0.71 -8.13 8.10
C ASN A 10 0.24 -8.27 6.65
N LEU A 11 -0.12 -9.47 6.16
CA LEU A 11 -0.71 -9.56 4.81
C LEU A 11 -2.04 -8.79 4.72
N LYS A 12 -2.89 -8.87 5.75
CA LYS A 12 -4.16 -8.14 5.79
C LYS A 12 -3.94 -6.62 5.80
N LEU A 13 -3.08 -6.13 6.69
CA LEU A 13 -2.72 -4.71 6.75
C LEU A 13 -2.10 -4.23 5.43
N SER A 14 -1.21 -5.01 4.83
CA SER A 14 -0.60 -4.67 3.54
C SER A 14 -1.63 -4.52 2.42
N SER A 15 -2.69 -5.32 2.42
CA SER A 15 -3.77 -5.23 1.44
C SER A 15 -4.63 -3.97 1.65
N GLU A 16 -4.97 -3.65 2.90
CA GLU A 16 -5.70 -2.43 3.24
C GLU A 16 -4.88 -1.17 2.92
N MET A 17 -3.59 -1.18 3.24
CA MET A 17 -2.65 -0.12 2.89
C MET A 17 -2.55 0.07 1.37
N GLN A 18 -2.45 -1.02 0.60
CA GLN A 18 -2.45 -0.96 -0.87
C GLN A 18 -3.75 -0.34 -1.42
N VAL A 19 -4.90 -0.69 -0.84
CA VAL A 19 -6.20 -0.11 -1.22
C VAL A 19 -6.24 1.39 -0.92
N GLU A 20 -5.80 1.81 0.27
CA GLU A 20 -5.79 3.23 0.63
C GLU A 20 -4.80 4.05 -0.19
N LEU A 21 -3.65 3.47 -0.53
CA LEU A 21 -2.66 4.07 -1.40
C LEU A 21 -3.22 4.23 -2.83
N ALA A 22 -3.84 3.18 -3.38
CA ALA A 22 -4.53 3.22 -4.67
C ALA A 22 -5.61 4.30 -4.72
N ARG A 23 -6.42 4.42 -3.65
CA ARG A 23 -7.44 5.46 -3.52
C ARG A 23 -6.83 6.86 -3.60
N ARG A 24 -5.72 7.10 -2.90
CA ARG A 24 -5.02 8.38 -2.94
C ARG A 24 -4.57 8.72 -4.36
N PHE A 25 -3.94 7.78 -5.06
CA PHE A 25 -3.46 8.00 -6.43
C PHE A 25 -4.56 8.40 -7.42
N TYR A 26 -5.74 7.79 -7.32
CA TYR A 26 -6.87 8.12 -8.19
C TYR A 26 -7.74 9.26 -7.67
N GLY A 27 -7.34 9.94 -6.58
CA GLY A 27 -8.12 11.02 -5.98
C GLY A 27 -9.50 10.57 -5.48
N LEU A 28 -9.64 9.29 -5.10
CA LEU A 28 -10.91 8.73 -4.66
C LEU A 28 -11.27 9.20 -3.24
N PRO A 29 -12.54 9.57 -2.98
CA PRO A 29 -12.99 9.93 -1.64
C PRO A 29 -12.79 8.77 -0.67
N LYS A 30 -12.30 9.03 0.57
CA LYS A 30 -12.16 8.01 1.63
C LYS A 30 -13.47 7.23 1.93
N LYS A 31 -14.63 7.83 1.61
CA LYS A 31 -15.97 7.24 1.82
C LYS A 31 -16.49 6.47 0.60
N ALA A 32 -15.78 6.45 -0.52
CA ALA A 32 -16.18 5.65 -1.67
C ALA A 32 -16.19 4.17 -1.25
N LYS A 33 -17.27 3.48 -1.60
CA LYS A 33 -17.53 2.08 -1.22
C LYS A 33 -18.34 1.40 -2.32
N GLY A 34 -18.26 0.08 -2.35
CA GLY A 34 -18.99 -0.75 -3.30
C GLY A 34 -18.21 -1.01 -4.58
N LYS A 35 -18.90 -1.61 -5.54
CA LYS A 35 -18.31 -2.23 -6.74
C LYS A 35 -17.38 -1.32 -7.55
N GLU A 36 -17.70 -0.03 -7.60
CA GLU A 36 -16.93 0.96 -8.36
C GLU A 36 -15.54 1.20 -7.75
N LEU A 37 -15.44 1.16 -6.42
CA LEU A 37 -14.17 1.27 -5.73
C LEU A 37 -13.37 -0.04 -5.82
N ASP A 38 -14.04 -1.18 -5.71
CA ASP A 38 -13.41 -2.49 -5.89
C ASP A 38 -12.83 -2.63 -7.30
N ASP A 39 -13.54 -2.19 -8.34
CA ASP A 39 -13.05 -2.24 -9.73
C ASP A 39 -11.88 -1.27 -9.98
N ILE A 40 -11.85 -0.08 -9.37
CA ILE A 40 -10.73 0.87 -9.52
C ILE A 40 -9.50 0.38 -8.75
N VAL A 41 -9.69 -0.18 -7.56
CA VAL A 41 -8.60 -0.73 -6.75
C VAL A 41 -8.08 -2.03 -7.36
N LEU A 42 -8.95 -2.90 -7.87
CA LEU A 42 -8.55 -4.07 -8.66
C LEU A 42 -7.82 -3.63 -9.92
N ARG A 43 -8.30 -2.61 -10.64
CA ARG A 43 -7.54 -2.01 -11.74
C ARG A 43 -6.22 -1.40 -11.29
N TRP A 44 -6.08 -0.84 -10.11
CA TRP A 44 -4.77 -0.38 -9.63
C TRP A 44 -3.83 -1.57 -9.43
N ILE A 45 -4.33 -2.64 -8.81
CA ILE A 45 -3.58 -3.87 -8.54
C ILE A 45 -3.25 -4.61 -9.86
N GLU A 46 -4.13 -4.58 -10.85
CA GLU A 46 -4.01 -5.30 -12.14
C GLU A 46 -3.37 -4.48 -13.27
N VAL A 47 -3.65 -3.17 -13.36
CA VAL A 47 -3.30 -2.26 -14.47
C VAL A 47 -2.18 -1.30 -14.09
N ASN A 48 -2.09 -0.88 -12.82
CA ASN A 48 -0.99 -0.03 -12.36
C ASN A 48 0.20 -0.91 -12.00
N ASP A 49 0.76 -1.47 -13.08
CA ASP A 49 2.02 -2.14 -13.29
C ASP A 49 2.51 -2.98 -12.11
N HIS A 50 2.62 -4.30 -12.30
CA HIS A 50 3.17 -5.27 -11.35
C HIS A 50 4.38 -4.73 -10.54
N SER A 51 5.17 -3.84 -11.14
CA SER A 51 6.19 -2.97 -10.56
C SER A 51 5.78 -2.23 -9.27
N ASN A 52 4.72 -1.41 -9.24
CA ASN A 52 4.40 -0.57 -8.07
C ASN A 52 3.80 -1.36 -6.91
N SER A 53 2.93 -2.32 -7.20
CA SER A 53 2.44 -3.26 -6.19
C SER A 53 3.57 -4.15 -5.65
N SER A 54 4.53 -4.53 -6.50
CA SER A 54 5.73 -5.26 -6.07
C SER A 54 6.69 -4.40 -5.26
N GLU A 55 6.96 -3.15 -5.67
CA GLU A 55 7.80 -2.21 -4.93
C GLU A 55 7.17 -1.86 -3.58
N PHE A 56 5.85 -1.68 -3.50
CA PHE A 56 5.14 -1.57 -2.23
C PHE A 56 5.42 -2.78 -1.33
N ARG A 57 5.23 -4.01 -1.84
CA ARG A 57 5.43 -5.22 -1.03
C ARG A 57 6.88 -5.33 -0.55
N LYS A 58 7.85 -5.08 -1.44
CA LYS A 58 9.28 -5.05 -1.08
C LYS A 58 9.60 -3.95 -0.06
N LEU A 59 8.98 -2.77 -0.17
CA LEU A 59 9.20 -1.65 0.73
C LEU A 59 8.67 -2.00 2.13
N VAL A 60 7.44 -2.51 2.23
CA VAL A 60 6.84 -2.93 3.49
C VAL A 60 7.60 -4.10 4.12
N GLU A 61 8.10 -5.04 3.32
CA GLU A 61 8.96 -6.13 3.81
C GLU A 61 10.31 -5.61 4.34
N LYS A 62 10.91 -4.62 3.68
CA LYS A 62 12.19 -4.01 4.10
C LYS A 62 12.03 -3.02 5.25
N ARG A 63 10.85 -2.42 5.40
CA ARG A 63 10.54 -1.36 6.36
C ARG A 63 9.30 -1.72 7.17
N PRO A 64 9.35 -2.74 8.03
CA PRO A 64 8.23 -3.12 8.88
C PRO A 64 7.77 -1.99 9.82
N GLU A 65 8.63 -0.99 10.09
CA GLU A 65 8.27 0.21 10.84
C GLU A 65 7.13 1.02 10.19
N LEU A 66 6.94 0.90 8.87
CA LEU A 66 5.82 1.53 8.16
C LEU A 66 4.48 0.91 8.52
N ILE A 67 4.46 -0.39 8.89
CA ILE A 67 3.24 -1.05 9.37
C ILE A 67 2.86 -0.52 10.76
N GLU A 68 3.85 -0.37 11.65
CA GLU A 68 3.64 0.17 12.99
C GLU A 68 3.26 1.66 12.94
N LEU A 69 3.88 2.42 12.03
CA LEU A 69 3.48 3.79 11.74
C LEU A 69 2.07 3.84 11.18
N TYR A 70 1.67 2.92 10.30
CA TYR A 70 0.32 2.89 9.74
C TYR A 70 -0.74 2.66 10.83
N LYS A 71 -0.47 1.79 11.82
CA LYS A 71 -1.38 1.55 12.95
C LYS A 71 -1.63 2.81 13.80
N THR A 72 -0.66 3.72 13.88
CA THR A 72 -0.71 4.92 14.74
C THR A 72 -1.02 6.20 13.96
N ASN A 73 -0.58 6.29 12.71
CA ASN A 73 -0.77 7.41 11.80
C ASN A 73 -0.78 6.93 10.32
N PRO A 74 -1.94 6.45 9.83
CA PRO A 74 -2.08 5.93 8.47
C PRO A 74 -1.68 6.92 7.38
N ASP A 75 -2.09 8.19 7.53
CA ASP A 75 -1.85 9.21 6.51
C ASP A 75 -0.36 9.53 6.34
N ALA A 76 0.44 9.48 7.42
CA ALA A 76 1.89 9.66 7.36
C ALA A 76 2.61 8.44 6.78
N ALA A 77 2.19 7.22 7.15
CA ALA A 77 2.75 5.99 6.58
C ALA A 77 2.51 5.91 5.07
N LEU A 78 1.30 6.20 4.62
CA LEU A 78 0.95 6.20 3.20
C LEU A 78 1.72 7.27 2.41
N ALA A 79 1.94 8.46 2.98
CA ALA A 79 2.74 9.50 2.33
C ALA A 79 4.20 9.09 2.14
N GLN A 80 4.81 8.45 3.14
CA GLN A 80 6.19 7.93 3.01
C GLN A 80 6.30 6.80 1.99
N ILE A 81 5.27 5.95 1.90
CA ILE A 81 5.21 4.87 0.91
C ILE A 81 5.06 5.44 -0.49
N GLU A 82 4.16 6.42 -0.67
CA GLU A 82 3.95 7.15 -1.91
C GLU A 82 5.24 7.83 -2.39
N GLU A 83 5.89 8.60 -1.51
CA GLU A 83 7.17 9.28 -1.80
C GLU A 83 8.24 8.28 -2.25
N GLN A 84 8.42 7.15 -1.57
CA GLN A 84 9.47 6.20 -1.93
C GLN A 84 9.19 5.35 -3.18
N ILE A 85 7.92 5.10 -3.49
CA ILE A 85 7.56 4.45 -4.75
C ILE A 85 7.82 5.41 -5.92
N TYR A 86 7.56 6.71 -5.75
CA TYR A 86 7.64 7.71 -6.83
C TYR A 86 8.98 8.46 -6.95
N GLU A 87 9.76 8.66 -5.89
CA GLU A 87 11.10 9.25 -5.96
C GLU A 87 12.02 8.43 -6.88
N LYS A 88 11.77 7.12 -7.01
CA LYS A 88 12.47 6.25 -7.96
C LYS A 88 12.08 6.46 -9.43
N GLU A 89 10.93 7.06 -9.74
CA GLU A 89 10.53 7.36 -11.12
C GLU A 89 11.15 8.67 -11.64
N THR A 90 11.63 9.55 -10.76
CA THR A 90 12.23 10.85 -11.12
C THR A 90 13.77 10.90 -11.06
N ALA A 91 14.44 9.81 -10.70
CA ALA A 91 15.89 9.73 -10.53
C ALA A 91 16.61 9.05 -11.71
#